data_AF-A0A4U2F1V5-F1
#
_entry.id   AF-A0A4U2F1V5-F1
#
_cell.length_a   1.000
_cell.length_b   1.000
_cell.length_c   1.000
_cell.angle_alpha   90.00
_cell.angle_beta   90.00
_cell.angle_gamma   90.00
#
_symmetry.space_group_name_H-M   'P 1'
#
loop_
_entity.id
_entity.type
_entity.pdbx_description
1 polymer ?
#
loop_
_entity_poly.entity_id
_entity_poly.type
_entity_poly.pdbx_seq_one_letter_code
_entity_poly.pdbx_strand_id
1 'polypeptide(L)'
;MKLDIIIVLVVCFTPNVFASSGLSLGGNVGIGVEENQNTYIYSSDVYVGFHPTEYFGLSAGASRLDISGVTQEEKKQWRSEIAAEGLLPVNEQYDVYGLVGFRDSGDGLLAGVGMRYKLDEHWRFKAGYRWYARPEKHAESDDHFQFNLGFSYQFINDQAQKSAIPESYVSETQDNKATIDPIIKVTPINEEPEIEENVIVRRYTSGEVLQLTSSKACHVTLPQSLVKDYQKEIMSLPNCNIQATFIDYTHCASIQTVGAPLSINEIYLIVRGGWAYRIAREHCMTIDRLVEYNPWIGNRIKDQDYIYPGESLVLPTQ
;
A
#
# COMPACT_ATOMS: atom_id res chain seq x y z
N MET A 1 25.68 -26.40 -30.89
CA MET A 1 26.27 -26.27 -29.55
C MET A 1 25.10 -26.14 -28.58
N LYS A 2 24.93 -27.15 -27.71
CA LYS A 2 23.75 -27.31 -26.85
C LYS A 2 23.71 -26.20 -25.79
N LEU A 3 22.53 -25.61 -25.61
CA LEU A 3 22.23 -24.63 -24.58
C LEU A 3 22.10 -25.37 -23.22
N ASP A 4 23.20 -25.93 -22.72
CA ASP A 4 23.29 -26.52 -21.37
C ASP A 4 23.64 -25.44 -20.33
N ILE A 5 22.95 -24.30 -20.42
CA ILE A 5 22.94 -23.31 -19.35
C ILE A 5 21.47 -23.05 -19.03
N ILE A 6 20.87 -24.04 -18.35
CA ILE A 6 19.85 -23.71 -17.37
C ILE A 6 20.58 -22.81 -16.37
N ILE A 7 20.41 -21.49 -16.51
CA ILE A 7 20.71 -20.56 -15.43
C ILE A 7 19.68 -20.87 -14.36
N VAL A 8 19.89 -21.96 -13.62
CA VAL A 8 19.47 -22.02 -12.25
C VAL A 8 20.39 -21.02 -11.58
N LEU A 9 19.96 -19.76 -11.56
CA LEU A 9 20.38 -18.81 -10.55
C LEU A 9 19.86 -19.42 -9.24
N VAL A 10 20.54 -20.47 -8.76
CA VAL A 10 20.53 -20.87 -7.35
C VAL A 10 21.31 -19.76 -6.70
N VAL A 11 20.57 -18.69 -6.51
CA VAL A 11 20.92 -17.60 -5.66
C VAL A 11 20.94 -18.21 -4.26
N CYS A 12 22.08 -18.75 -3.85
CA CYS A 12 22.35 -19.21 -2.49
C CYS A 12 22.39 -17.98 -1.58
N PHE A 13 21.24 -17.37 -1.34
CA PHE A 13 21.11 -16.34 -0.34
C PHE A 13 20.45 -16.91 0.91
N THR A 14 20.91 -16.41 2.05
CA THR A 14 20.45 -16.84 3.35
C THR A 14 18.94 -16.56 3.51
N PRO A 15 18.17 -17.49 4.09
CA PRO A 15 16.71 -17.41 4.15
C PRO A 15 16.17 -16.17 4.88
N ASN A 16 16.99 -15.51 5.69
CA ASN A 16 16.57 -14.37 6.51
C ASN A 16 16.55 -13.04 5.75
N VAL A 17 17.26 -12.90 4.62
CA VAL A 17 17.26 -11.64 3.84
C VAL A 17 16.00 -11.51 2.96
N PHE A 18 15.32 -12.63 2.70
CA PHE A 18 14.17 -12.69 1.80
C PHE A 18 12.81 -12.54 2.48
N ALA A 19 12.79 -12.54 3.81
CA ALA A 19 11.54 -12.57 4.54
C ALA A 19 10.66 -11.35 4.23
N SER A 20 11.22 -10.19 3.89
CA SER A 20 10.48 -8.96 3.55
C SER A 20 10.58 -8.51 2.09
N SER A 21 11.27 -9.27 1.22
CA SER A 21 11.76 -8.71 -0.04
C SER A 21 10.79 -8.88 -1.20
N GLY A 22 10.56 -7.80 -1.97
CA GLY A 22 9.70 -7.74 -3.17
C GLY A 22 10.25 -8.51 -4.37
N LEU A 23 10.44 -9.82 -4.20
CA LEU A 23 10.78 -10.74 -5.29
C LEU A 23 9.58 -10.83 -6.25
N SER A 24 9.87 -10.96 -7.53
CA SER A 24 8.86 -11.10 -8.57
C SER A 24 9.35 -11.98 -9.71
N LEU A 25 8.41 -12.62 -10.39
CA LEU A 25 8.62 -13.35 -11.64
C LEU A 25 7.69 -12.73 -12.68
N GLY A 26 8.21 -12.38 -13.85
CA GLY A 26 7.39 -11.79 -14.90
C GLY A 26 7.85 -12.13 -16.30
N GLY A 27 7.06 -11.67 -17.25
CA GLY A 27 7.41 -11.70 -18.66
C GLY A 27 6.69 -10.61 -19.42
N ASN A 28 7.30 -10.18 -20.53
CA ASN A 28 6.68 -9.22 -21.44
C ASN A 28 6.73 -9.75 -22.87
N VAL A 29 5.79 -9.29 -23.67
CA VAL A 29 5.81 -9.39 -25.14
C VAL A 29 5.82 -7.98 -25.71
N GLY A 30 6.50 -7.77 -26.83
CA GLY A 30 6.58 -6.45 -27.44
C GLY A 30 6.51 -6.49 -28.95
N ILE A 31 6.10 -5.35 -29.50
CA ILE A 31 6.15 -5.06 -30.93
C ILE A 31 6.87 -3.74 -31.12
N GLY A 32 7.77 -3.68 -32.10
CA GLY A 32 8.61 -2.53 -32.36
C GLY A 32 8.88 -2.33 -33.84
N VAL A 33 9.53 -1.21 -34.10
CA VAL A 33 10.02 -0.83 -35.43
C VAL A 33 11.47 -0.36 -35.30
N GLU A 34 12.24 -0.59 -36.35
CA GLU A 34 13.57 -0.03 -36.51
C GLU A 34 13.45 1.37 -37.11
N GLU A 35 14.26 2.34 -36.65
CA GLU A 35 14.11 3.76 -37.00
C GLU A 35 14.18 4.04 -38.51
N ASN A 36 14.98 3.25 -39.23
CA ASN A 36 15.33 3.51 -40.62
C ASN A 36 14.82 2.46 -41.63
N GLN A 37 14.04 1.49 -41.20
CA GLN A 37 13.57 0.40 -42.08
C GLN A 37 12.12 0.01 -41.82
N ASN A 38 11.41 -0.48 -42.84
CA ASN A 38 10.09 -1.15 -42.72
C ASN A 38 10.24 -2.53 -42.03
N THR A 39 11.03 -2.59 -40.97
CA THR A 39 11.38 -3.79 -40.23
C THR A 39 10.56 -3.83 -38.95
N TYR A 40 9.75 -4.87 -38.83
CA TYR A 40 9.01 -5.16 -37.61
C TYR A 40 9.85 -6.01 -36.67
N ILE A 41 9.79 -5.67 -35.39
CA ILE A 41 10.45 -6.39 -34.31
C ILE A 41 9.38 -6.98 -33.40
N TYR A 42 9.46 -8.27 -33.12
CA TYR A 42 8.67 -8.92 -32.10
C TYR A 42 9.59 -9.33 -30.96
N SER A 43 9.20 -9.06 -29.72
CA SER A 43 10.01 -9.42 -28.56
C SER A 43 9.23 -10.24 -27.56
N SER A 44 9.96 -11.10 -26.86
CA SER A 44 9.47 -11.83 -25.70
C SER A 44 10.57 -11.91 -24.67
N ASP A 45 10.27 -11.60 -23.41
CA ASP A 45 11.21 -11.72 -22.31
C ASP A 45 10.57 -12.37 -21.07
N VAL A 46 11.40 -13.03 -20.28
CA VAL A 46 11.08 -13.59 -18.97
C VAL A 46 12.15 -13.16 -17.98
N TYR A 47 11.75 -12.74 -16.77
CA TYR A 47 12.68 -12.16 -15.81
C TYR A 47 12.26 -12.44 -14.36
N VAL A 48 13.27 -12.43 -13.49
CA VAL A 48 13.10 -12.37 -12.04
C VAL A 48 13.50 -10.96 -11.59
N GLY A 49 12.64 -10.33 -10.80
CA GLY A 49 12.87 -9.00 -10.24
C GLY A 49 12.99 -9.03 -8.73
N PHE A 50 13.84 -8.17 -8.16
CA PHE A 50 14.03 -7.95 -6.74
C PHE A 50 13.83 -6.46 -6.43
N HIS A 51 12.84 -6.14 -5.60
CA HIS A 51 12.50 -4.76 -5.22
C HIS A 51 12.82 -4.56 -3.73
N PRO A 52 14.03 -4.06 -3.39
CA PRO A 52 14.39 -3.80 -2.00
C PRO A 52 13.63 -2.61 -1.40
N THR A 53 13.10 -1.72 -2.24
CA THR A 53 12.29 -0.56 -1.83
C THR A 53 11.10 -0.39 -2.78
N GLU A 54 10.18 0.52 -2.43
CA GLU A 54 9.08 0.91 -3.32
C GLU A 54 9.52 1.75 -4.52
N TYR A 55 10.73 2.33 -4.49
CA TYR A 55 11.26 3.25 -5.50
C TYR A 55 12.31 2.63 -6.43
N PHE A 56 12.80 1.44 -6.11
CA PHE A 56 13.93 0.85 -6.82
C PHE A 56 13.80 -0.67 -6.93
N GLY A 57 14.17 -1.21 -8.09
CA GLY A 57 14.23 -2.64 -8.38
C GLY A 57 15.43 -3.02 -9.22
N LEU A 58 15.83 -4.28 -9.12
CA LEU A 58 16.79 -4.93 -10.00
C LEU A 58 16.11 -6.12 -10.66
N SER A 59 16.32 -6.33 -11.95
CA SER A 59 15.80 -7.50 -12.66
C SER A 59 16.91 -8.19 -13.46
N ALA A 60 16.86 -9.51 -13.50
CA ALA A 60 17.67 -10.33 -14.38
C ALA A 60 16.76 -11.30 -15.14
N GLY A 61 17.02 -11.51 -16.42
CA GLY A 61 16.13 -12.29 -17.26
C GLY A 61 16.78 -12.77 -18.54
N ALA A 62 15.94 -13.30 -19.42
CA ALA A 62 16.30 -13.64 -20.78
C ALA A 62 15.27 -13.05 -21.74
N SER A 63 15.75 -12.52 -22.86
CA SER A 63 14.91 -11.95 -23.92
C SER A 63 15.23 -12.54 -25.28
N ARG A 64 14.24 -12.50 -26.16
CA ARG A 64 14.35 -12.84 -27.58
C ARG A 64 13.79 -11.68 -28.40
N LEU A 65 14.52 -11.30 -29.45
CA LEU A 65 14.10 -10.32 -30.44
C LEU A 65 14.03 -11.00 -31.82
N ASP A 66 12.83 -11.08 -32.38
CA ASP A 66 12.56 -11.59 -33.72
C ASP A 66 12.41 -10.41 -34.69
N ILE A 67 13.46 -10.13 -35.45
CA ILE A 67 13.55 -9.01 -36.39
C ILE A 67 13.18 -9.49 -37.80
N SER A 68 12.15 -8.92 -38.43
CA SER A 68 11.80 -9.29 -39.82
C SER A 68 13.00 -9.04 -40.77
N GLY A 69 13.19 -9.88 -41.80
CA GLY A 69 14.33 -9.73 -42.73
C GLY A 69 15.67 -10.37 -42.31
N VAL A 70 15.92 -10.65 -41.03
CA VAL A 70 17.17 -11.32 -40.58
C VAL A 70 17.17 -12.84 -40.88
N THR A 71 18.33 -13.47 -41.05
CA THR A 71 18.44 -14.92 -41.31
C THR A 71 17.92 -15.77 -40.14
N GLN A 72 17.43 -16.99 -40.42
CA GLN A 72 16.78 -17.87 -39.43
C GLN A 72 17.68 -18.34 -38.29
N GLU A 73 19.01 -18.30 -38.45
CA GLU A 73 19.96 -18.79 -37.43
C GLU A 73 20.20 -17.78 -36.31
N GLU A 74 20.16 -16.47 -36.61
CA GLU A 74 20.32 -15.41 -35.61
C GLU A 74 19.01 -15.15 -34.84
N LYS A 75 17.85 -15.37 -35.47
CA LYS A 75 16.51 -15.14 -34.90
C LYS A 75 16.14 -15.96 -33.65
N LYS A 76 16.87 -17.04 -33.33
CA LYS A 76 16.42 -18.01 -32.33
C LYS A 76 17.14 -17.93 -30.99
N GLN A 77 18.00 -16.95 -30.79
CA GLN A 77 18.86 -16.94 -29.60
C GLN A 77 18.26 -16.08 -28.47
N TRP A 78 18.00 -16.74 -27.34
CA TRP A 78 17.74 -16.04 -26.09
C TRP A 78 19.02 -15.37 -25.61
N ARG A 79 18.90 -14.12 -25.14
CA ARG A 79 20.00 -13.32 -24.58
C ARG A 79 19.69 -13.02 -23.13
N SER A 80 20.71 -13.03 -22.28
CA SER A 80 20.54 -12.59 -20.89
C SER A 80 20.41 -11.07 -20.84
N GLU A 81 19.61 -10.60 -19.89
CA GLU A 81 19.43 -9.19 -19.57
C GLU A 81 19.58 -8.97 -18.08
N ILE A 82 20.16 -7.84 -17.72
CA ILE A 82 20.14 -7.28 -16.36
C ILE A 82 19.69 -5.83 -16.45
N ALA A 83 18.83 -5.38 -15.55
CA ALA A 83 18.35 -4.00 -15.55
C ALA A 83 18.11 -3.50 -14.13
N ALA A 84 18.29 -2.19 -13.95
CA ALA A 84 17.82 -1.44 -12.80
C ALA A 84 16.55 -0.69 -13.18
N GLU A 85 15.54 -0.75 -12.30
CA GLU A 85 14.26 -0.08 -12.44
C GLU A 85 14.12 1.01 -11.36
N GLY A 86 13.88 2.25 -11.77
CA GLY A 86 13.43 3.34 -10.89
C GLY A 86 11.91 3.45 -10.94
N LEU A 87 11.27 3.57 -9.78
CA LEU A 87 9.82 3.54 -9.62
C LEU A 87 9.34 4.84 -8.98
N LEU A 88 8.31 5.43 -9.58
CA LEU A 88 7.63 6.60 -9.08
C LEU A 88 6.16 6.21 -8.82
N PRO A 89 5.79 5.93 -7.55
CA PRO A 89 4.41 5.63 -7.22
C PRO A 89 3.55 6.88 -7.48
N VAL A 90 2.56 6.74 -8.36
CA VAL A 90 1.61 7.82 -8.65
C VAL A 90 0.46 7.76 -7.66
N ASN A 91 0.00 6.54 -7.35
CA ASN A 91 -0.96 6.23 -6.30
C ASN A 91 -0.82 4.74 -5.91
N GLU A 92 -1.79 4.20 -5.16
CA GLU A 92 -1.75 2.80 -4.68
C GLU A 92 -1.91 1.74 -5.78
N GLN A 93 -2.46 2.12 -6.94
CA GLN A 93 -2.74 1.21 -8.07
C GLN A 93 -1.74 1.35 -9.21
N TYR A 94 -1.10 2.51 -9.38
CA TYR A 94 -0.26 2.81 -10.53
C TYR A 94 1.13 3.34 -10.12
N ASP A 95 2.16 2.77 -10.74
CA ASP A 95 3.52 3.29 -10.71
C ASP A 95 3.95 3.69 -12.11
N VAL A 96 4.67 4.80 -12.25
CA VAL A 96 5.50 5.06 -13.44
C VAL A 96 6.88 4.47 -13.17
N TYR A 97 7.49 3.84 -14.17
CA TYR A 97 8.84 3.30 -14.05
C TYR A 97 9.75 3.75 -15.18
N GLY A 98 11.02 3.95 -14.86
CA GLY A 98 12.12 4.04 -15.80
C GLY A 98 13.05 2.85 -15.61
N LEU A 99 13.67 2.38 -16.68
CA LEU A 99 14.62 1.27 -16.62
C LEU A 99 15.88 1.58 -17.44
N VAL A 100 17.02 1.12 -16.95
CA VAL A 100 18.29 1.10 -17.69
C VAL A 100 18.99 -0.22 -17.42
N GLY A 101 19.63 -0.79 -18.43
CA GLY A 101 20.20 -2.12 -18.29
C GLY A 101 21.18 -2.50 -19.37
N PHE A 102 21.55 -3.78 -19.33
CA PHE A 102 22.44 -4.42 -20.25
C PHE A 102 21.86 -5.75 -20.76
N ARG A 103 21.97 -6.01 -22.06
CA ARG A 103 21.66 -7.27 -22.76
C ARG A 103 22.96 -7.84 -23.31
N ASP A 104 23.17 -9.15 -23.21
CA ASP A 104 24.35 -9.82 -23.75
C ASP A 104 24.28 -9.99 -25.29
N SER A 105 24.14 -8.88 -26.01
CA SER A 105 24.17 -8.82 -27.48
C SER A 105 24.33 -7.38 -27.95
N GLY A 106 24.82 -7.18 -29.17
CA GLY A 106 24.99 -5.83 -29.72
C GLY A 106 25.94 -4.94 -28.91
N ASP A 107 25.56 -3.66 -28.78
CA ASP A 107 26.14 -2.73 -27.80
C ASP A 107 25.65 -3.00 -26.37
N GLY A 108 24.57 -3.77 -26.26
CA GLY A 108 24.01 -4.27 -25.00
C GLY A 108 23.26 -3.23 -24.19
N LEU A 109 23.38 -1.94 -24.44
CA LEU A 109 22.64 -0.94 -23.68
C LEU A 109 21.14 -1.01 -23.98
N LEU A 110 20.32 -1.01 -22.93
CA LEU A 110 18.88 -0.85 -23.04
C LEU A 110 18.37 0.21 -22.08
N ALA A 111 17.31 0.90 -22.46
CA ALA A 111 16.59 1.83 -21.61
C ALA A 111 15.09 1.75 -21.89
N GLY A 112 14.27 2.27 -20.99
CA GLY A 112 12.83 2.27 -21.19
C GLY A 112 12.07 3.05 -20.13
N VAL A 113 10.80 3.30 -20.43
CA VAL A 113 9.87 3.98 -19.55
C VAL A 113 8.48 3.36 -19.72
N GLY A 114 7.71 3.29 -18.64
CA GLY A 114 6.36 2.75 -18.71
C GLY A 114 5.55 2.97 -17.45
N MET A 115 4.42 2.28 -17.41
CA MET A 115 3.51 2.25 -16.28
C MET A 115 3.26 0.82 -15.82
N ARG A 116 3.07 0.65 -14.52
CA ARG A 116 2.65 -0.62 -13.91
C ARG A 116 1.30 -0.41 -13.24
N TYR A 117 0.39 -1.35 -13.46
CA TYR A 117 -0.92 -1.37 -12.82
C TYR A 117 -1.01 -2.59 -11.89
N LYS A 118 -1.35 -2.35 -10.63
CA LYS A 118 -1.58 -3.37 -9.63
C LYS A 118 -2.99 -3.95 -9.82
N LEU A 119 -3.07 -5.19 -10.31
CA LEU A 119 -4.33 -5.90 -10.51
C LEU A 119 -4.87 -6.43 -9.17
N ASP A 120 -3.97 -7.02 -8.37
CA ASP A 120 -4.21 -7.44 -7.00
C ASP A 120 -2.90 -7.35 -6.20
N GLU A 121 -2.83 -7.97 -5.02
CA GLU A 121 -1.62 -7.97 -4.20
C GLU A 121 -0.42 -8.64 -4.88
N HIS A 122 -0.63 -9.62 -5.74
CA HIS A 122 0.40 -10.44 -6.36
C HIS A 122 0.64 -10.05 -7.83
N TRP A 123 -0.41 -9.75 -8.59
CA TRP A 123 -0.33 -9.54 -10.02
C TRP A 123 -0.20 -8.05 -10.36
N ARG A 124 0.79 -7.76 -11.20
CA ARG A 124 0.93 -6.44 -11.84
C ARG A 124 0.97 -6.60 -13.35
N PHE A 125 0.26 -5.71 -14.04
CA PHE A 125 0.35 -5.50 -15.47
C PHE A 125 1.38 -4.41 -15.77
N LYS A 126 2.21 -4.58 -16.80
CA LYS A 126 3.20 -3.59 -17.25
C LYS A 126 2.90 -3.20 -18.69
N ALA A 127 2.95 -1.90 -18.98
CA ALA A 127 2.91 -1.37 -20.33
C ALA A 127 3.96 -0.27 -20.47
N GLY A 128 4.78 -0.31 -21.51
CA GLY A 128 5.86 0.68 -21.65
C GLY A 128 6.57 0.63 -22.99
N TYR A 129 7.48 1.57 -23.19
CA TYR A 129 8.39 1.62 -24.33
C TYR A 129 9.80 1.24 -23.88
N ARG A 130 10.49 0.46 -24.70
CA ARG A 130 11.91 0.14 -24.54
C ARG A 130 12.69 0.52 -25.80
N TRP A 131 13.91 0.95 -25.57
CA TRP A 131 14.93 1.22 -26.57
C TRP A 131 16.11 0.27 -26.34
N TYR A 132 16.64 -0.30 -27.42
CA TYR A 132 17.85 -1.10 -27.43
C TYR A 132 18.86 -0.45 -28.36
N ALA A 133 20.06 -0.17 -27.84
CA ALA A 133 21.17 0.31 -28.65
C ALA A 133 21.72 -0.86 -29.49
N ARG A 134 21.58 -0.75 -30.82
CA ARG A 134 22.09 -1.71 -31.82
C ARG A 134 22.16 -3.16 -31.31
N PRO A 135 21.00 -3.81 -31.06
CA PRO A 135 20.93 -5.03 -30.27
C PRO A 135 21.60 -6.26 -30.90
N GLU A 136 22.03 -6.22 -32.16
CA GLU A 136 22.70 -7.33 -32.85
C GLU A 136 24.06 -6.88 -33.42
N LYS A 137 25.15 -7.62 -33.12
CA LYS A 137 26.53 -7.23 -33.49
C LYS A 137 26.87 -7.38 -34.97
N HIS A 138 26.14 -8.24 -35.69
CA HIS A 138 26.50 -8.70 -37.03
C HIS A 138 25.53 -8.23 -38.12
N ALA A 139 24.42 -7.60 -37.73
CA ALA A 139 23.56 -6.88 -38.63
C ALA A 139 24.01 -5.41 -38.66
N GLU A 140 23.79 -4.72 -39.78
CA GLU A 140 23.71 -3.24 -39.80
C GLU A 140 22.44 -2.79 -39.06
N SER A 141 22.25 -3.28 -37.84
CA SER A 141 21.10 -3.04 -36.98
C SER A 141 21.25 -1.66 -36.39
N ASP A 142 20.23 -0.84 -36.61
CA ASP A 142 20.09 0.45 -35.95
C ASP A 142 19.51 0.26 -34.54
N ASP A 143 19.22 1.38 -33.88
CA ASP A 143 18.49 1.40 -32.62
C ASP A 143 17.06 0.88 -32.79
N HIS A 144 16.63 0.07 -31.81
CA HIS A 144 15.33 -0.58 -31.84
C HIS A 144 14.41 0.01 -30.80
N PHE A 145 13.22 0.44 -31.22
CA PHE A 145 12.18 0.97 -30.34
C PHE A 145 10.99 0.02 -30.33
N GLN A 146 10.56 -0.39 -29.14
CA GLN A 146 9.45 -1.31 -28.98
C GLN A 146 8.48 -0.86 -27.90
N PHE A 147 7.20 -1.17 -28.13
CA PHE A 147 6.16 -1.12 -27.13
C PHE A 147 5.97 -2.52 -26.54
N ASN A 148 5.92 -2.62 -25.21
CA ASN A 148 5.84 -3.87 -24.48
C ASN A 148 4.60 -3.91 -23.59
N LEU A 149 3.99 -5.09 -23.53
CA LEU A 149 2.95 -5.46 -22.57
C LEU A 149 3.41 -6.68 -21.79
N GLY A 150 3.18 -6.71 -20.48
CA GLY A 150 3.60 -7.83 -19.67
C GLY A 150 2.87 -7.98 -18.35
N PHE A 151 3.12 -9.10 -17.70
CA PHE A 151 2.61 -9.41 -16.38
C PHE A 151 3.76 -9.84 -15.46
N SER A 152 3.64 -9.51 -14.19
CA SER A 152 4.55 -10.00 -13.15
C SER A 152 3.78 -10.42 -11.91
N TYR A 153 4.18 -11.56 -11.35
CA TYR A 153 3.74 -12.06 -10.07
C TYR A 153 4.74 -11.65 -8.98
N GLN A 154 4.26 -11.03 -7.91
CA GLN A 154 5.03 -10.65 -6.73
C GLN A 154 4.86 -11.71 -5.64
N PHE A 155 5.98 -12.16 -5.10
CA PHE A 155 5.98 -13.06 -3.96
C PHE A 155 5.88 -12.21 -2.69
N ILE A 156 4.68 -12.11 -2.14
CA ILE A 156 4.46 -11.50 -0.83
C ILE A 156 4.65 -12.57 0.24
N ASN A 157 5.43 -12.27 1.26
CA ASN A 157 5.57 -13.13 2.42
C ASN A 157 4.74 -12.58 3.58
N ASP A 158 3.49 -13.05 3.69
CA ASP A 158 2.54 -12.65 4.74
C ASP A 158 3.08 -12.84 6.17
N GLN A 159 3.99 -13.80 6.36
CA GLN A 159 4.57 -14.12 7.67
C GLN A 159 5.46 -12.99 8.19
N ALA A 160 6.25 -12.35 7.32
CA ALA A 160 7.11 -11.24 7.75
C ALA A 160 6.32 -9.98 8.07
N GLN A 161 5.16 -9.79 7.43
CA GLN A 161 4.29 -8.67 7.73
C GLN A 161 3.61 -8.84 9.10
N LYS A 162 3.29 -10.09 9.50
CA LYS A 162 2.72 -10.39 10.83
C LYS A 162 3.76 -10.34 11.95
N SER A 163 5.00 -10.73 11.69
CA SER A 163 6.03 -10.84 12.74
C SER A 163 6.71 -9.50 13.10
N ALA A 164 6.48 -8.44 12.33
CA ALA A 164 6.93 -7.08 12.65
C ALA A 164 6.10 -6.40 13.75
N ILE A 165 5.03 -7.04 14.23
CA ILE A 165 4.35 -6.62 15.46
C ILE A 165 5.18 -7.21 16.62
N PRO A 166 5.91 -6.39 17.40
CA PRO A 166 6.67 -6.92 18.53
C PRO A 166 5.71 -7.61 19.51
N GLU A 167 5.98 -8.88 19.79
CA GLU A 167 5.25 -9.70 20.77
C GLU A 167 5.26 -9.11 22.20
N SER A 168 5.99 -8.01 22.43
CA SER A 168 6.13 -7.37 23.74
C SER A 168 4.89 -6.66 24.28
N TYR A 169 3.73 -6.75 23.62
CA TYR A 169 2.47 -6.15 24.08
C TYR A 169 1.31 -7.16 24.26
N VAL A 170 1.58 -8.47 24.26
CA VAL A 170 0.63 -9.41 24.86
C VAL A 170 0.83 -9.34 26.37
N SER A 171 0.25 -8.31 26.99
CA SER A 171 0.01 -8.31 28.43
C SER A 171 -0.79 -9.56 28.76
N GLU A 172 -0.15 -10.49 29.43
CA GLU A 172 -0.76 -11.63 30.09
C GLU A 172 -1.92 -11.10 30.93
N THR A 173 -3.15 -11.19 30.42
CA THR A 173 -4.34 -11.01 31.24
C THR A 173 -4.32 -12.13 32.27
N GLN A 174 -3.73 -11.85 33.42
CA GLN A 174 -3.91 -12.66 34.61
C GLN A 174 -5.41 -12.77 34.84
N ASP A 175 -5.89 -14.00 34.70
CA ASP A 175 -7.23 -14.45 34.95
C ASP A 175 -7.52 -14.29 36.46
N ASN A 176 -7.72 -13.05 36.90
CA ASN A 176 -8.15 -12.74 38.26
C ASN A 176 -9.64 -13.06 38.37
N LYS A 177 -9.91 -14.35 38.52
CA LYS A 177 -11.21 -14.90 38.90
C LYS A 177 -11.53 -14.47 40.34
N ALA A 178 -12.01 -13.23 40.49
CA ALA A 178 -12.60 -12.77 41.74
C ALA A 178 -13.93 -13.51 41.95
N THR A 179 -13.92 -14.44 42.91
CA THR A 179 -15.12 -15.07 43.45
C THR A 179 -15.98 -14.01 44.13
N ILE A 180 -17.11 -13.65 43.52
CA ILE A 180 -18.15 -12.83 44.15
C ILE A 180 -19.12 -13.79 44.83
N ASP A 181 -19.15 -13.77 46.17
CA ASP A 181 -20.18 -14.45 46.95
C ASP A 181 -21.53 -13.73 46.76
N PRO A 182 -22.64 -14.44 46.49
CA PRO A 182 -23.96 -13.83 46.46
C PRO A 182 -24.51 -13.76 47.89
N ILE A 183 -24.53 -12.56 48.47
CA ILE A 183 -25.40 -12.26 49.63
C ILE A 183 -26.35 -11.14 49.23
N ILE A 184 -27.53 -11.51 48.75
CA ILE A 184 -28.70 -10.63 48.74
C ILE A 184 -29.73 -11.24 49.67
N LYS A 185 -29.83 -10.67 50.87
CA LYS A 185 -31.03 -10.78 51.70
C LYS A 185 -31.98 -9.67 51.27
N VAL A 186 -33.08 -10.05 50.63
CA VAL A 186 -34.19 -9.14 50.31
C VAL A 186 -34.94 -8.82 51.60
N THR A 187 -35.00 -7.54 51.97
CA THR A 187 -35.96 -7.02 52.94
C THR A 187 -36.88 -6.05 52.20
N PRO A 188 -38.21 -6.13 52.33
CA PRO A 188 -39.12 -5.25 51.60
C PRO A 188 -39.43 -4.01 52.43
N ILE A 189 -39.13 -2.82 51.93
CA ILE A 189 -39.70 -1.56 52.47
C ILE A 189 -40.01 -0.61 51.30
N ASN A 190 -41.27 -0.17 51.28
CA ASN A 190 -41.81 0.96 50.53
C ASN A 190 -40.95 2.22 50.75
N GLU A 191 -40.51 2.89 49.68
CA GLU A 191 -40.42 4.35 49.62
C GLU A 191 -40.12 4.84 48.20
N GLU A 192 -40.46 6.11 48.00
CA GLU A 192 -40.67 6.92 46.80
C GLU A 192 -39.40 7.12 45.93
N PRO A 193 -39.51 7.34 44.60
CA PRO A 193 -38.32 7.40 43.74
C PRO A 193 -37.65 8.78 43.77
N GLU A 194 -36.42 8.85 44.27
CA GLU A 194 -35.45 9.88 43.87
C GLU A 194 -34.80 9.50 42.52
N ILE A 195 -34.63 10.51 41.67
CA ILE A 195 -34.06 10.38 40.33
C ILE A 195 -32.54 10.23 40.46
N GLU A 196 -32.02 9.02 40.25
CA GLU A 196 -30.57 8.80 40.09
C GLU A 196 -30.14 9.08 38.64
N GLU A 197 -29.32 10.12 38.49
CA GLU A 197 -28.57 10.46 37.29
C GLU A 197 -27.45 9.42 37.07
N ASN A 198 -27.72 8.40 36.25
CA ASN A 198 -26.71 7.42 35.85
C ASN A 198 -25.74 8.00 34.82
N VAL A 199 -24.76 8.78 35.29
CA VAL A 199 -23.59 9.16 34.48
C VAL A 199 -22.54 8.04 34.58
N ILE A 200 -22.47 7.20 33.55
CA ILE A 200 -21.40 6.20 33.41
C ILE A 200 -20.11 6.93 33.02
N VAL A 201 -19.32 7.36 34.01
CA VAL A 201 -17.96 7.84 33.79
C VAL A 201 -17.05 6.63 33.63
N ARG A 202 -16.69 6.27 32.38
CA ARG A 202 -15.56 5.36 32.14
C ARG A 202 -14.26 6.08 32.49
N ARG A 203 -13.72 5.83 33.69
CA ARG A 203 -12.35 6.22 34.04
C ARG A 203 -11.39 5.25 33.37
N TYR A 204 -10.68 5.71 32.35
CA TYR A 204 -9.49 5.03 31.85
C TYR A 204 -8.39 5.18 32.91
N THR A 205 -8.01 4.09 33.56
CA THR A 205 -6.88 4.08 34.49
C THR A 205 -5.57 4.12 33.71
N SER A 206 -4.65 4.99 34.13
CA SER A 206 -3.26 5.06 33.68
C SER A 206 -2.61 3.68 33.73
N GLY A 207 -2.62 2.95 32.60
CA GLY A 207 -2.15 1.58 32.51
C GLY A 207 -2.90 0.69 31.50
N GLU A 208 -4.11 1.08 31.08
CA GLU A 208 -4.79 0.38 29.97
C GLU A 208 -4.11 0.73 28.63
N VAL A 209 -3.42 -0.25 28.06
CA VAL A 209 -2.96 -0.20 26.66
C VAL A 209 -4.22 -0.09 25.81
N LEU A 210 -4.33 0.99 25.02
CA LEU A 210 -5.34 1.13 23.99
C LEU A 210 -5.24 -0.08 23.06
N GLN A 211 -6.10 -1.06 23.28
CA GLN A 211 -6.29 -2.14 22.33
C GLN A 211 -6.94 -1.50 21.10
N LEU A 212 -6.13 -1.21 20.08
CA LEU A 212 -6.58 -0.89 18.72
C LEU A 212 -7.31 -2.13 18.17
N THR A 213 -8.55 -2.33 18.64
CA THR A 213 -9.38 -3.49 18.34
C THR A 213 -10.00 -3.32 16.96
N SER A 214 -9.18 -3.45 15.91
CA SER A 214 -9.55 -3.93 14.57
C SER A 214 -8.63 -3.32 13.52
N SER A 215 -7.88 -4.18 12.83
CA SER A 215 -7.11 -3.85 11.64
C SER A 215 -7.95 -3.43 10.42
N LYS A 216 -9.28 -3.32 10.55
CA LYS A 216 -10.18 -2.97 9.43
C LYS A 216 -10.49 -1.48 9.31
N ALA A 217 -10.19 -0.67 10.31
CA ALA A 217 -10.30 0.78 10.20
C ALA A 217 -9.31 1.42 11.15
N CYS A 218 -8.43 2.26 10.64
CA CYS A 218 -7.55 3.07 11.47
C CYS A 218 -8.30 4.24 12.08
N HIS A 219 -9.30 3.91 12.89
CA HIS A 219 -9.90 4.87 13.79
C HIS A 219 -8.88 5.16 14.88
N VAL A 220 -8.27 6.34 14.83
CA VAL A 220 -7.43 6.82 15.92
C VAL A 220 -8.14 7.97 16.60
N THR A 221 -9.26 7.60 17.21
CA THR A 221 -9.97 8.48 18.12
C THR A 221 -9.39 8.27 19.51
N LEU A 222 -8.87 9.35 20.08
CA LEU A 222 -8.25 9.35 21.40
C LEU A 222 -8.97 10.34 22.32
N PRO A 223 -9.07 10.02 23.62
CA PRO A 223 -9.29 11.03 24.64
C PRO A 223 -8.25 12.16 24.49
N GLN A 224 -8.68 13.41 24.63
CA GLN A 224 -7.82 14.59 24.49
C GLN A 224 -6.55 14.53 25.35
N SER A 225 -6.64 13.91 26.53
CA SER A 225 -5.51 13.74 27.44
C SER A 225 -4.39 12.86 26.88
N LEU A 226 -4.70 11.93 25.96
CA LEU A 226 -3.75 10.93 25.46
C LEU A 226 -3.06 11.34 24.15
N VAL A 227 -3.55 12.39 23.47
CA VAL A 227 -3.04 12.77 22.14
C VAL A 227 -1.54 13.03 22.15
N LYS A 228 -1.02 13.74 23.15
CA LYS A 228 0.41 14.08 23.23
C LYS A 228 1.31 12.85 23.39
N ASP A 229 0.81 11.84 24.10
CA ASP A 229 1.61 10.66 24.44
C ASP A 229 1.70 9.71 23.24
N TYR A 230 0.64 9.62 22.43
CA TYR A 230 0.55 8.66 21.32
C TYR A 230 0.78 9.26 19.92
N GLN A 231 0.89 10.58 19.77
CA GLN A 231 1.00 11.23 18.46
C GLN A 231 2.13 10.66 17.58
N LYS A 232 3.30 10.37 18.17
CA LYS A 232 4.45 9.83 17.43
C LYS A 232 4.22 8.40 16.94
N GLU A 233 3.59 7.56 17.77
CA GLU A 233 3.32 6.16 17.44
C GLU A 233 2.28 6.06 16.32
N ILE A 234 1.25 6.89 16.37
CA ILE A 234 0.16 6.92 15.37
C ILE A 234 0.70 7.33 14.00
N MET A 235 1.57 8.34 13.95
CA MET A 235 2.19 8.76 12.69
C MET A 235 3.13 7.69 12.10
N SER A 236 3.57 6.72 12.90
CA SER A 236 4.47 5.65 12.46
C SER A 236 3.75 4.40 11.97
N LEU A 237 2.42 4.30 12.08
CA LEU A 237 1.65 3.13 11.65
C LEU A 237 1.77 2.93 10.13
N PRO A 238 2.54 1.92 9.66
CA PRO A 238 2.91 1.82 8.25
C PRO A 238 1.84 1.13 7.40
N ASN A 239 0.83 0.50 8.02
CA ASN A 239 -0.10 -0.42 7.35
C ASN A 239 -1.57 -0.19 7.73
N CYS A 240 -1.98 1.07 7.89
CA CYS A 240 -3.40 1.37 7.98
C CYS A 240 -4.06 1.05 6.64
N ASN A 241 -4.72 -0.10 6.53
CA ASN A 241 -5.39 -0.50 5.30
C ASN A 241 -6.60 0.43 5.07
N ILE A 242 -6.40 1.41 4.18
CA ILE A 242 -7.36 2.46 3.83
C ILE A 242 -8.50 1.92 2.93
N GLN A 243 -8.47 0.64 2.55
CA GLN A 243 -9.36 0.06 1.55
C GLN A 243 -10.85 0.06 1.92
N ALA A 244 -11.21 0.20 3.21
CA ALA A 244 -12.59 0.49 3.60
C ALA A 244 -12.94 1.95 3.24
N THR A 245 -13.22 2.16 1.96
CA THR A 245 -13.62 3.47 1.44
C THR A 245 -15.08 3.71 1.80
N PHE A 246 -15.31 4.59 2.78
CA PHE A 246 -16.62 5.17 3.02
C PHE A 246 -16.93 6.20 1.91
N ILE A 247 -17.32 5.69 0.74
CA ILE A 247 -17.70 6.52 -0.42
C ILE A 247 -19.05 7.21 -0.17
N ASP A 248 -19.88 6.63 0.69
CA ASP A 248 -21.18 7.17 1.09
C ASP A 248 -21.47 6.94 2.59
N TYR A 249 -22.69 7.30 3.01
CA TYR A 249 -23.18 7.17 4.38
C TYR A 249 -23.98 5.86 4.61
N THR A 250 -23.87 4.85 3.74
CA THR A 250 -24.70 3.63 3.86
C THR A 250 -24.44 2.83 5.15
N HIS A 251 -23.26 2.99 5.74
CA HIS A 251 -22.88 2.40 7.02
C HIS A 251 -23.48 3.13 8.24
N CYS A 252 -24.06 4.31 8.05
CA CYS A 252 -24.55 5.15 9.13
C CYS A 252 -26.01 4.87 9.45
N ALA A 253 -26.29 4.56 10.72
CA ALA A 253 -27.67 4.46 11.21
C ALA A 253 -28.38 5.83 11.19
N SER A 254 -27.64 6.90 11.43
CA SER A 254 -28.10 8.29 11.31
C SER A 254 -26.94 9.20 10.90
N ILE A 255 -27.24 10.30 10.22
CA ILE A 255 -26.24 11.29 9.80
C ILE A 255 -26.41 12.55 10.64
N GLN A 256 -25.35 12.96 11.34
CA GLN A 256 -25.32 14.17 12.14
C GLN A 256 -25.26 15.42 11.25
N THR A 257 -26.21 16.32 11.46
CA THR A 257 -26.33 17.61 10.76
C THR A 257 -26.13 18.76 11.74
N VAL A 258 -25.95 19.97 11.20
CA VAL A 258 -25.79 21.21 11.98
C VAL A 258 -26.98 21.41 12.92
N GLY A 259 -26.71 21.78 14.17
CA GLY A 259 -27.74 22.12 15.16
C GLY A 259 -28.22 20.98 16.07
N ALA A 260 -27.72 19.74 15.90
CA ALA A 260 -28.01 18.66 16.84
C ALA A 260 -27.28 18.89 18.19
N PRO A 261 -27.94 18.70 19.36
CA PRO A 261 -27.27 18.75 20.65
C PRO A 261 -26.37 17.51 20.82
N LEU A 262 -25.11 17.69 21.21
CA LEU A 262 -24.15 16.60 21.44
C LEU A 262 -23.32 16.88 22.70
N SER A 263 -22.98 15.82 23.43
CA SER A 263 -22.10 15.84 24.60
C SER A 263 -20.71 15.31 24.24
N ILE A 264 -19.71 15.88 24.93
CA ILE A 264 -18.26 15.64 24.99
C ILE A 264 -17.52 15.29 23.69
N ASN A 265 -16.40 15.98 23.49
CA ASN A 265 -15.59 15.90 22.28
C ASN A 265 -14.46 14.85 22.40
N GLU A 266 -14.39 13.96 21.44
CA GLU A 266 -13.21 13.13 21.18
C GLU A 266 -12.22 13.86 20.27
N ILE A 267 -10.93 13.54 20.39
CA ILE A 267 -9.92 14.02 19.45
C ILE A 267 -9.55 12.93 18.47
N TYR A 268 -9.77 13.19 17.20
CA TYR A 268 -9.33 12.36 16.09
C TYR A 268 -8.01 12.88 15.53
N LEU A 269 -6.98 12.04 15.47
CA LEU A 269 -5.72 12.39 14.84
C LEU A 269 -5.77 12.01 13.35
N ILE A 270 -5.56 12.99 12.47
CA ILE A 270 -5.57 12.76 11.03
C ILE A 270 -4.40 11.85 10.66
N VAL A 271 -4.70 10.71 10.04
CA VAL A 271 -3.72 9.76 9.52
C VAL A 271 -3.43 10.01 8.04
N ARG A 272 -2.35 9.41 7.51
CA ARG A 272 -2.00 9.49 6.09
C ARG A 272 -3.17 9.00 5.22
N GLY A 273 -3.54 9.78 4.20
CA GLY A 273 -4.67 9.48 3.31
C GLY A 273 -6.06 9.87 3.86
N GLY A 274 -6.14 10.48 5.05
CA GLY A 274 -7.37 11.09 5.55
C GLY A 274 -7.66 12.43 4.86
N TRP A 275 -8.90 12.64 4.42
CA TRP A 275 -9.39 13.95 3.97
C TRP A 275 -10.75 14.26 4.62
N ALA A 276 -11.09 15.55 4.74
CA ALA A 276 -12.20 16.01 5.57
C ALA A 276 -13.55 15.31 5.24
N TYR A 277 -13.90 15.18 3.96
CA TYR A 277 -15.13 14.47 3.54
C TYR A 277 -15.17 13.00 3.95
N ARG A 278 -14.03 12.31 3.93
CA ARG A 278 -13.95 10.90 4.31
C ARG A 278 -14.09 10.76 5.81
N ILE A 279 -13.38 11.58 6.58
CA ILE A 279 -13.48 11.59 8.04
C ILE A 279 -14.92 11.92 8.46
N ALA A 280 -15.56 12.90 7.83
CA ALA A 280 -16.97 13.23 8.09
C ALA A 280 -17.89 12.02 7.83
N ARG A 281 -17.72 11.33 6.71
CA ARG A 281 -18.51 10.12 6.38
C ARG A 281 -18.29 8.99 7.38
N GLU A 282 -17.04 8.70 7.68
CA GLU A 282 -16.62 7.65 8.62
C GLU A 282 -17.21 7.84 10.02
N HIS A 283 -17.39 9.09 10.45
CA HIS A 283 -18.01 9.42 11.73
C HIS A 283 -19.50 9.81 11.59
N CYS A 284 -20.13 9.46 10.48
CA CYS A 284 -21.55 9.68 10.22
C CYS A 284 -22.01 11.13 10.45
N MET A 285 -21.23 12.10 9.99
CA MET A 285 -21.58 13.52 10.04
C MET A 285 -21.40 14.20 8.69
N THR A 286 -22.15 15.29 8.47
CA THR A 286 -21.95 16.13 7.29
C THR A 286 -20.63 16.91 7.36
N ILE A 287 -20.12 17.34 6.21
CA ILE A 287 -18.91 18.19 6.18
C ILE A 287 -19.12 19.51 6.93
N ASP A 288 -20.31 20.10 6.81
CA ASP A 288 -20.67 21.33 7.52
C ASP A 288 -20.65 21.12 9.03
N ARG A 289 -21.10 19.94 9.49
CA ARG A 289 -21.01 19.55 10.90
C ARG A 289 -19.56 19.40 11.35
N LEU A 290 -18.69 18.78 10.55
CA LEU A 290 -17.27 18.68 10.87
C LEU A 290 -16.60 20.06 10.95
N VAL A 291 -16.97 20.99 10.05
CA VAL A 291 -16.51 22.39 10.05
C VAL A 291 -17.02 23.16 11.28
N GLU A 292 -18.24 22.89 11.74
CA GLU A 292 -18.80 23.50 12.96
C GLU A 292 -17.92 23.20 14.18
N TYR A 293 -17.43 21.96 14.31
CA TYR A 293 -16.50 21.57 15.38
C TYR A 293 -15.05 21.99 15.14
N ASN A 294 -14.67 22.17 13.87
CA ASN A 294 -13.30 22.49 13.47
C ASN A 294 -13.25 23.68 12.51
N PRO A 295 -13.57 24.91 12.95
CA PRO A 295 -13.73 26.06 12.03
C PRO A 295 -12.51 26.32 11.13
N TRP A 296 -11.32 25.93 11.59
CA TRP A 296 -10.06 26.07 10.85
C TRP A 296 -10.02 25.26 9.54
N ILE A 297 -10.77 24.14 9.42
CA ILE A 297 -10.85 23.39 8.17
C ILE A 297 -11.77 24.06 7.16
N GLY A 298 -12.69 24.91 7.61
CA GLY A 298 -13.69 25.53 6.73
C GLY A 298 -13.07 26.42 5.65
N ASN A 299 -12.01 27.16 6.01
CA ASN A 299 -11.25 27.94 5.03
C ASN A 299 -10.50 27.01 4.07
N ARG A 300 -9.85 25.97 4.60
CA ARG A 300 -9.09 25.02 3.77
C ARG A 300 -9.97 24.30 2.76
N ILE A 301 -11.16 23.85 3.14
CA ILE A 301 -12.09 23.18 2.22
C ILE A 301 -12.53 24.12 1.09
N LYS A 302 -12.78 25.40 1.39
CA LYS A 302 -13.16 26.40 0.38
C LYS A 302 -12.01 26.68 -0.60
N ASP A 303 -10.80 26.76 -0.07
CA ASP A 303 -9.59 27.05 -0.84
C ASP A 303 -9.00 25.80 -1.51
N GLN A 304 -9.67 24.64 -1.36
CA GLN A 304 -9.18 23.32 -1.81
C GLN A 304 -7.83 22.92 -1.20
N ASP A 305 -7.49 23.47 -0.04
CA ASP A 305 -6.31 23.12 0.74
C ASP A 305 -6.48 21.77 1.44
N TYR A 306 -5.34 21.12 1.64
CA TYR A 306 -5.25 19.82 2.29
C TYR A 306 -5.30 19.94 3.83
N ILE A 307 -5.86 18.91 4.46
CA ILE A 307 -5.56 18.58 5.86
C ILE A 307 -4.38 17.63 5.89
N TYR A 308 -3.51 17.77 6.89
CA TYR A 308 -2.23 17.07 6.95
C TYR A 308 -2.23 15.99 8.04
N PRO A 309 -1.50 14.88 7.84
CA PRO A 309 -1.31 13.88 8.88
C PRO A 309 -0.70 14.49 10.16
N GLY A 310 -1.21 14.06 11.31
CA GLY A 310 -0.82 14.56 12.63
C GLY A 310 -1.57 15.79 13.11
N GLU A 311 -2.41 16.41 12.27
CA GLU A 311 -3.37 17.41 12.72
C GLU A 311 -4.52 16.75 13.50
N SER A 312 -5.11 17.46 14.45
CA SER A 312 -6.18 16.94 15.32
C SER A 312 -7.53 17.56 14.96
N LEU A 313 -8.55 16.72 14.87
CA LEU A 313 -9.95 17.11 14.73
C LEU A 313 -10.71 16.83 16.01
N VAL A 314 -11.62 17.73 16.34
CA VAL A 314 -12.60 17.56 17.40
C VAL A 314 -13.81 16.87 16.78
N LEU A 315 -14.19 15.70 17.30
CA LEU A 315 -15.37 14.95 16.87
C LEU A 315 -16.36 14.81 18.04
N PRO A 316 -17.66 14.92 17.80
CA PRO A 316 -18.66 14.59 18.82
C PRO A 316 -18.71 13.07 19.06
N THR A 317 -18.86 12.67 20.33
CA THR A 317 -19.21 11.27 20.64
C THR A 317 -20.63 10.94 20.21
N GLN A 318 -20.82 9.75 19.63
CA GLN A 318 -22.15 9.18 19.32
C GLN A 318 -22.77 8.52 20.55
#